data_AF-A0A927S2B3-F1
#
_entry.id   AF-A0A927S2B3-F1
#
_cell.length_a   1.000
_cell.length_b   1.000
_cell.length_c   1.000
_cell.angle_alpha   90.00
_cell.angle_beta   90.00
_cell.angle_gamma   90.00
#
_symmetry.space_group_name_H-M   'P 1'
#
loop_
_entity.id
_entity.type
_entity.pdbx_description
1 polymer ?
#
loop_
_entity_poly.entity_id
_entity_poly.type
_entity_poly.pdbx_seq_one_letter_code
_entity_poly.pdbx_strand_id
1 'polypeptide(L)'
;MKNFIFISPNFPDNYWRFCAELKKNGLRVLGIGDCPYDQLKPELRDSLHEYYKVDSLEDYDAVFRAVAFLTFKHGKIDWLESNNEYWLERDAALRTAFDIATGPKTPDMVKIK
;
A
#
# COMPACT_ATOMS: atom_id res chain seq x y z
N MET A 1 11.44 3.08 -13.10
CA MET A 1 10.99 3.62 -11.80
C MET A 1 10.23 2.50 -11.09
N LYS A 2 10.50 2.23 -9.81
CA LYS A 2 9.84 1.14 -9.07
C LYS A 2 8.51 1.59 -8.49
N ASN A 3 7.52 0.70 -8.47
CA ASN A 3 6.17 0.96 -7.96
C ASN A 3 6.02 0.42 -6.53
N PHE A 4 5.60 1.28 -5.60
CA PHE A 4 5.39 0.95 -4.20
C PHE A 4 3.93 1.23 -3.83
N ILE A 5 3.20 0.21 -3.37
CA ILE A 5 1.87 0.39 -2.77
C ILE A 5 2.01 0.57 -1.26
N PHE A 6 1.53 1.70 -0.75
CA PHE A 6 1.43 1.96 0.68
C PHE A 6 -0.03 1.84 1.12
N ILE A 7 -0.33 0.88 2.00
CA ILE A 7 -1.67 0.65 2.53
C ILE A 7 -1.85 1.46 3.82
N SER A 8 -3.02 2.08 3.99
CA SER A 8 -3.34 2.93 5.14
C SER A 8 -2.37 4.10 5.36
N PRO A 9 -1.99 4.89 4.33
CA PRO A 9 -0.96 5.91 4.50
C PRO A 9 -1.38 7.10 5.37
N ASN A 10 -2.69 7.23 5.66
CA ASN A 10 -3.24 8.29 6.51
C ASN A 10 -3.15 7.99 8.01
N PHE A 11 -2.89 6.74 8.40
CA PHE A 11 -2.84 6.35 9.80
C PHE A 11 -1.68 5.38 10.08
N PRO A 12 -0.86 5.64 11.13
CA PRO A 12 -0.85 6.84 11.98
C PRO A 12 -0.50 8.14 11.25
N ASP A 13 -0.80 9.26 11.90
CA ASP A 13 -0.72 10.63 11.37
C ASP A 13 0.63 11.05 10.77
N ASN A 14 1.70 10.32 11.05
CA ASN A 14 3.07 10.57 10.58
C ASN A 14 3.50 9.65 9.41
N TYR A 15 2.67 8.70 8.97
CA TYR A 15 3.02 7.75 7.91
C TYR A 15 3.22 8.40 6.54
N TRP A 16 2.64 9.58 6.32
CA TRP A 16 2.95 10.39 5.15
C TRP A 16 4.45 10.65 4.98
N ARG A 17 5.24 10.65 6.08
CA ARG A 17 6.71 10.81 6.01
C ARG A 17 7.40 9.65 5.31
N PHE A 18 6.90 8.41 5.48
CA PHE A 18 7.40 7.28 4.71
C PHE A 18 7.10 7.46 3.23
N CYS A 19 5.87 7.85 2.89
CA CYS A 19 5.49 8.14 1.52
C CYS A 19 6.37 9.25 0.91
N ALA A 20 6.63 10.32 1.65
CA ALA A 20 7.48 11.43 1.23
C ALA A 20 8.91 10.98 0.94
N GLU A 21 9.51 10.21 1.85
CA GLU A 21 10.87 9.73 1.69
C GLU A 21 10.98 8.70 0.56
N LEU A 22 10.01 7.78 0.40
CA LEU A 22 9.95 6.86 -0.73
C LEU A 22 9.89 7.61 -2.07
N LYS A 23 9.04 8.64 -2.18
CA LYS A 23 8.93 9.48 -3.38
C LYS A 23 10.23 10.23 -3.65
N LYS A 24 10.86 10.80 -2.61
CA LYS A 24 12.16 11.48 -2.70
C LYS A 24 13.28 10.57 -3.18
N ASN A 25 13.23 9.28 -2.82
CA ASN A 25 14.17 8.25 -3.28
C ASN A 25 13.83 7.71 -4.69
N GLY A 26 12.91 8.36 -5.41
CA GLY A 26 12.61 8.06 -6.81
C GLY A 26 11.66 6.89 -7.02
N LEU A 27 10.92 6.46 -6.00
CA LEU A 27 9.84 5.47 -6.16
C LEU A 27 8.53 6.15 -6.57
N ARG A 28 7.72 5.42 -7.35
CA ARG A 28 6.32 5.76 -7.57
C ARG A 28 5.49 5.23 -6.40
N VAL A 29 5.12 6.12 -5.49
CA VAL A 29 4.28 5.78 -4.32
C VAL A 29 2.81 5.85 -4.68
N LEU A 30 2.10 4.74 -4.51
CA LEU A 30 0.68 4.56 -4.78
C LEU A 30 -0.03 4.25 -3.45
N GLY A 31 -1.01 5.05 -3.05
CA GLY A 31 -1.71 4.88 -1.77
C GLY A 31 -3.00 4.10 -1.92
N ILE A 32 -3.31 3.22 -0.97
CA ILE A 32 -4.64 2.64 -0.78
C ILE A 32 -5.10 2.96 0.65
N GLY A 33 -6.28 3.51 0.81
CA GLY A 33 -6.83 3.78 2.15
C GLY A 33 -8.35 3.96 2.14
N ASP A 34 -8.90 4.19 3.31
CA ASP A 34 -10.35 4.37 3.54
C ASP A 34 -10.75 5.84 3.79
N CYS A 35 -9.77 6.71 4.06
CA CYS A 35 -9.98 8.15 4.21
C CYS A 35 -10.34 8.82 2.86
N PRO A 36 -11.39 9.64 2.79
CA PRO A 36 -11.67 10.45 1.61
C PRO A 36 -10.47 11.31 1.17
N TYR A 37 -10.24 11.40 -0.15
CA TYR A 37 -9.06 12.06 -0.70
C TYR A 37 -8.93 13.54 -0.28
N ASP A 38 -10.06 14.25 -0.21
CA ASP A 38 -10.15 15.65 0.20
C ASP A 38 -9.87 15.87 1.69
N GLN A 39 -9.93 14.81 2.51
CA GLN A 39 -9.60 14.83 3.93
C GLN A 39 -8.15 14.44 4.21
N LEU A 40 -7.41 13.95 3.21
CA LEU A 40 -6.00 13.66 3.37
C LEU A 40 -5.20 14.94 3.63
N LYS A 41 -4.24 14.84 4.55
CA LYS A 41 -3.27 15.91 4.79
C LYS A 41 -2.61 16.33 3.47
N PRO A 42 -2.42 17.64 3.22
CA PRO A 42 -1.73 18.12 2.01
C PRO A 42 -0.39 17.42 1.77
N GLU A 43 0.40 17.22 2.83
CA GLU A 43 1.70 16.57 2.77
C GLU A 43 1.61 15.12 2.28
N LEU A 44 0.54 14.41 2.68
CA LEU A 44 0.30 13.06 2.20
C LEU A 44 -0.09 13.07 0.71
N ARG A 45 -1.00 13.95 0.31
CA ARG A 45 -1.39 14.08 -1.11
C ARG A 45 -0.19 14.37 -1.99
N ASP A 46 0.66 15.30 -1.56
CA ASP A 46 1.88 15.68 -2.28
C ASP A 46 2.92 14.55 -2.30
N SER A 47 2.87 13.63 -1.35
CA SER A 47 3.77 12.47 -1.26
C SER A 47 3.32 11.27 -2.10
N LEU A 48 2.09 11.26 -2.60
CA LEU A 48 1.56 10.18 -3.43
C LEU A 48 1.63 10.55 -4.92
N HIS A 49 1.63 9.53 -5.78
CA HIS A 49 1.42 9.68 -7.22
C HIS A 49 -0.02 9.39 -7.60
N GLU A 50 -0.65 8.47 -6.87
CA GLU A 50 -2.07 8.16 -6.99
C GLU A 50 -2.58 7.62 -5.66
N TYR A 51 -3.86 7.86 -5.39
CA TYR A 51 -4.55 7.37 -4.20
C TYR A 51 -5.84 6.66 -4.62
N TYR A 52 -6.02 5.44 -4.17
CA TYR A 52 -7.24 4.66 -4.37
C TYR A 52 -7.98 4.54 -3.04
N LYS A 53 -9.18 5.11 -2.97
CA LYS A 53 -10.05 5.02 -1.79
C LYS A 53 -10.91 3.77 -1.86
N VAL A 54 -10.85 2.94 -0.83
CA VAL A 54 -11.81 1.85 -0.56
C VAL A 54 -12.75 2.28 0.57
N ASP A 55 -13.89 1.60 0.74
CA ASP A 55 -14.81 1.93 1.85
C ASP A 55 -14.32 1.40 3.19
N SER A 56 -13.63 0.26 3.17
CA SER A 56 -12.98 -0.31 4.34
C SER A 56 -11.73 -1.06 3.92
N LEU A 57 -10.65 -0.85 4.67
CA LEU A 57 -9.45 -1.68 4.52
C LEU A 57 -9.69 -3.12 5.00
N GLU A 58 -10.76 -3.39 5.76
CA GLU A 58 -11.18 -4.73 6.18
C GLU A 58 -11.69 -5.62 5.05
N ASP A 59 -12.26 -5.00 4.02
CA ASP A 59 -12.72 -5.71 2.84
C ASP A 59 -11.52 -6.08 1.96
N TYR A 60 -11.06 -7.32 2.12
CA TYR A 60 -9.96 -7.87 1.35
C TYR A 60 -10.20 -7.77 -0.16
N ASP A 61 -11.42 -8.03 -0.64
CA ASP A 61 -11.71 -8.03 -2.07
C ASP A 61 -11.66 -6.61 -2.64
N ALA A 62 -12.09 -5.60 -1.86
CA ALA A 62 -11.95 -4.20 -2.24
C ALA A 62 -10.47 -3.80 -2.36
N VAL A 63 -9.65 -4.15 -1.37
CA VAL A 63 -8.20 -3.87 -1.39
C VAL A 63 -7.51 -4.62 -2.52
N PHE A 64 -7.87 -5.89 -2.75
CA PHE A 64 -7.38 -6.70 -3.86
C PHE A 64 -7.67 -6.03 -5.21
N ARG A 65 -8.92 -5.58 -5.44
CA ARG A 65 -9.29 -4.86 -6.66
C ARG A 65 -8.51 -3.55 -6.82
N ALA A 66 -8.25 -2.84 -5.72
CA ALA A 66 -7.43 -1.63 -5.75
C ALA A 66 -5.98 -1.93 -6.17
N VAL A 67 -5.36 -2.98 -5.63
CA VAL A 67 -4.02 -3.44 -6.05
C VAL A 67 -4.02 -3.86 -7.52
N ALA A 68 -5.03 -4.60 -7.97
CA ALA A 68 -5.18 -5.01 -9.37
C ALA A 68 -5.28 -3.80 -10.32
N PHE A 69 -6.11 -2.81 -9.96
CA PHE A 69 -6.27 -1.58 -10.72
C PHE A 69 -4.94 -0.81 -10.83
N LEU A 70 -4.24 -0.64 -9.71
CA LEU A 70 -2.95 0.07 -9.68
C LEU A 70 -1.88 -0.68 -10.48
N THR A 71 -1.87 -2.02 -10.43
CA THR A 71 -1.00 -2.87 -11.23
C THR A 71 -1.27 -2.71 -12.73
N PHE A 72 -2.55 -2.71 -13.13
CA PHE A 72 -2.94 -2.50 -14.52
C PHE A 72 -2.50 -1.12 -15.04
N LYS A 73 -2.67 -0.07 -14.22
CA LYS A 73 -2.40 1.31 -14.64
C LYS A 73 -0.92 1.69 -14.62
N HIS A 74 -0.15 1.22 -13.63
CA HIS A 74 1.25 1.64 -13.42
C HIS A 74 2.27 0.53 -13.75
N GLY A 75 1.80 -0.67 -14.08
CA GLY A 75 2.63 -1.84 -14.31
C GLY A 75 2.92 -2.62 -13.03
N LYS A 76 3.88 -3.55 -13.11
CA LYS A 76 4.24 -4.47 -12.02
C LYS A 76 4.49 -3.71 -10.71
N ILE A 77 3.96 -4.24 -9.61
CA ILE A 77 4.20 -3.72 -8.26
C ILE A 77 5.46 -4.36 -7.70
N ASP A 78 6.40 -3.52 -7.27
CA ASP A 78 7.67 -3.98 -6.72
C ASP A 78 7.58 -4.20 -5.21
N TRP A 79 6.77 -3.40 -4.51
CA TRP A 79 6.60 -3.42 -3.05
C TRP A 79 5.16 -3.15 -2.64
N LEU A 80 4.72 -3.76 -1.54
CA LEU A 80 3.44 -3.49 -0.89
C LEU A 80 3.64 -3.59 0.61
N GLU A 81 3.33 -2.51 1.34
CA GLU A 81 3.47 -2.44 2.80
C GLU A 81 2.37 -1.57 3.41
N SER A 82 1.86 -1.99 4.56
CA SER A 82 1.05 -1.16 5.46
C SER A 82 1.85 -0.56 6.63
N ASN A 83 3.02 -1.12 6.94
CA ASN A 83 3.81 -0.87 8.15
C ASN A 83 3.05 -1.06 9.47
N ASN A 84 1.96 -1.83 9.48
CA ASN A 84 1.14 -2.08 10.65
C ASN A 84 0.95 -3.59 10.85
N GLU A 85 1.35 -4.11 12.01
CA GLU A 85 1.25 -5.54 12.35
C GLU A 85 -0.18 -6.09 12.20
N TYR A 86 -1.20 -5.24 12.42
CA TYR A 86 -2.60 -5.60 12.24
C TYR A 86 -2.90 -6.11 10.82
N TRP A 87 -2.23 -5.56 9.81
CA TRP A 87 -2.42 -5.93 8.40
C TRP A 87 -1.39 -6.94 7.90
N LEU A 88 -0.46 -7.40 8.73
CA LEU A 88 0.70 -8.17 8.27
C LEU A 88 0.33 -9.41 7.45
N GLU A 89 -0.64 -10.21 7.92
CA GLU A 89 -1.11 -11.39 7.19
C GLU A 89 -1.80 -11.02 5.86
N ARG A 90 -2.50 -9.87 5.83
CA ARG A 90 -3.17 -9.37 4.63
C ARG A 90 -2.18 -8.84 3.60
N ASP A 91 -1.16 -8.09 4.03
CA ASP A 91 -0.08 -7.65 3.16
C ASP A 91 0.62 -8.87 2.54
N ALA A 92 0.88 -9.92 3.34
CA ALA A 92 1.47 -11.16 2.85
C ALA A 92 0.57 -11.89 1.83
N ALA A 93 -0.74 -11.90 2.04
CA ALA A 93 -1.71 -12.45 1.09
C ALA A 93 -1.71 -11.69 -0.25
N LEU A 94 -1.72 -10.36 -0.21
CA LEU A 94 -1.65 -9.52 -1.41
C LEU A 94 -0.31 -9.70 -2.15
N ARG A 95 0.81 -9.71 -1.44
CA ARG A 95 2.13 -10.00 -2.03
C ARG A 95 2.17 -11.36 -2.72
N THR A 96 1.52 -12.36 -2.12
CA THR A 96 1.42 -13.70 -2.70
C THR A 96 0.57 -13.69 -3.98
N ALA A 97 -0.60 -13.07 -3.92
CA ALA A 97 -1.56 -13.10 -5.03
C ALA A 97 -1.10 -12.32 -6.26
N PHE A 98 -0.34 -11.23 -6.07
CA PHE A 98 0.20 -10.40 -7.15
C PHE A 98 1.65 -10.72 -7.50
N ASP A 99 2.22 -11.78 -6.92
CA ASP A 99 3.63 -12.16 -7.05
C ASP A 99 4.61 -10.97 -6.87
N ILE A 100 4.39 -10.21 -5.79
CA ILE A 100 5.28 -9.13 -5.38
C ILE A 100 6.52 -9.77 -4.76
N ALA A 101 7.69 -9.50 -5.34
CA ALA A 101 8.92 -10.23 -5.05
C ALA A 101 9.57 -9.86 -3.70
N THR A 102 9.14 -8.77 -3.07
CA THR A 102 9.72 -8.25 -1.84
C THR A 102 8.77 -8.39 -0.67
N GLY A 103 9.32 -8.62 0.53
CA GLY A 103 8.54 -8.78 1.76
C GLY A 103 8.06 -10.21 1.95
N PRO A 104 7.54 -10.54 3.15
CA PRO A 104 7.13 -11.89 3.48
C PRO A 104 5.79 -12.22 2.79
N LYS A 105 5.68 -13.44 2.29
CA LYS A 105 4.48 -13.99 1.62
C LYS A 105 3.69 -14.88 2.59
N THR A 106 2.50 -15.31 2.20
CA THR A 106 1.61 -16.13 3.05
C THR A 106 2.30 -17.36 3.66
N PRO A 107 3.14 -18.13 2.92
CA PRO A 107 3.86 -19.26 3.50
C PRO A 107 4.84 -18.88 4.62
N ASP A 108 5.35 -17.64 4.62
CA ASP A 108 6.31 -17.16 5.62
C ASP A 108 5.63 -16.79 6.95
N MET A 109 4.32 -16.51 6.93
CA MET A 109 3.55 -16.13 8.14
C MET A 109 3.49 -17.24 9.19
N VAL A 110 3.61 -18.50 8.78
CA VAL A 110 3.61 -19.66 9.70
C VAL A 110 4.78 -19.58 10.71
N LYS A 111 5.88 -18.92 10.35
CA LYS A 111 7.08 -18.77 11.21
C LYS A 111 7.02 -17.59 12.18
N ILE A 112 6.00 -16.74 12.05
CA ILE A 112 5.85 -15.48 12.81
C ILE A 112 4.86 -15.65 13.98
N LYS A 113 4.21 -16.82 14.09
CA LYS A 113 3.33 -17.19 15.22
C LYS A 113 4.09 -17.82 16.38
#